data_AF-N9DKY6-F1
#
_entry.id   AF-N9DKY6-F1
#
_cell.length_a   1.000
_cell.length_b   1.000
_cell.length_c   1.000
_cell.angle_alpha   90.00
_cell.angle_beta   90.00
_cell.angle_gamma   90.00
#
_symmetry.space_group_name_H-M   'P 1'
#
loop_
_entity.id
_entity.type
_entity.pdbx_description
1 polymer ?
#
loop_
_entity_poly.entity_id
_entity_poly.type
_entity_poly.pdbx_seq_one_letter_code
_entity_poly.pdbx_strand_id
1 'polypeptide(L)' 'MFPEYRALISQLKQDDAHFSKVFEEHNALDHEIIRLEQNPVTSGLDEIENLKRQKLKLKDELYKMLKQAEQ' A
#
# COMPACT_ATOMS: atom_id res chain seq x y z
N MET A 1 7.08 -1.30 -6.57
CA MET A 1 7.49 -0.78 -5.25
C MET A 1 8.76 0.05 -5.43
N PHE A 2 9.07 0.98 -4.51
CA PHE A 2 10.26 1.84 -4.59
C PHE A 2 11.54 1.06 -4.23
N PRO A 3 12.44 0.78 -5.20
CA PRO A 3 13.65 0.02 -4.93
C PRO A 3 14.69 0.81 -4.13
N GLU A 4 14.69 2.13 -4.23
CA GLU A 4 15.66 3.00 -3.54
C GLU A 4 15.39 3.05 -2.03
N TYR A 5 14.12 3.04 -1.64
CA TYR A 5 13.72 3.06 -0.23
C TYR A 5 13.65 1.67 0.41
N ARG A 6 14.03 0.59 -0.28
CA ARG A 6 13.80 -0.78 0.22
C ARG A 6 14.46 -1.08 1.56
N ALA A 7 15.65 -0.51 1.79
CA ALA A 7 16.35 -0.59 3.07
C ALA A 7 15.60 0.18 4.16
N LEU A 8 15.21 1.42 3.87
CA LEU A 8 14.46 2.29 4.78
C LEU A 8 13.08 1.72 5.12
N ILE A 9 12.38 1.15 4.14
CA ILE A 9 11.11 0.42 4.30
C ILE A 9 11.30 -0.75 5.27
N SER A 10 12.36 -1.55 5.13
CA SER A 10 12.60 -2.68 6.04
C SER A 10 12.89 -2.21 7.46
N GLN A 11 13.67 -1.14 7.61
CA GLN A 11 13.97 -0.56 8.90
C GLN A 11 12.72 0.03 9.57
N LEU A 12 11.97 0.88 8.87
CA LEU A 12 10.71 1.46 9.36
C LEU A 12 9.67 0.40 9.65
N LYS A 13 9.61 -0.69 8.89
CA LYS A 13 8.67 -1.77 9.18
C LYS A 13 8.97 -2.46 10.51
N GLN A 14 10.22 -2.48 10.96
CA GLN A 14 10.60 -3.03 12.26
C GLN A 14 10.53 -2.00 13.39
N ASP A 15 10.89 -0.75 13.10
CA ASP A 15 11.01 0.33 14.08
C ASP A 15 9.66 1.04 14.33
N ASP A 16 8.85 1.17 13.28
CA ASP A 16 7.59 1.91 13.25
C ASP A 16 6.39 0.97 13.04
N ALA A 17 5.66 0.73 14.13
CA ALA A 17 4.45 -0.11 14.12
C ALA A 17 3.33 0.47 13.24
N HIS A 18 3.30 1.79 13.05
CA HIS A 18 2.33 2.43 12.15
C HIS A 18 2.70 2.13 10.70
N PHE A 19 3.97 2.23 10.33
CA PHE A 19 4.46 1.87 9.00
C PHE A 19 4.17 0.41 8.66
N SER A 20 4.37 -0.52 9.61
CA SER A 20 4.02 -1.93 9.38
C SER A 20 2.53 -2.11 9.07
N LYS A 21 1.64 -1.46 9.82
CA LYS A 21 0.19 -1.52 9.57
C LYS A 21 -0.18 -1.00 8.19
N VAL A 22 0.30 0.19 7.81
CA VAL A 22 0.02 0.80 6.50
C VAL A 22 0.57 -0.09 5.37
N PHE A 23 1.73 -0.70 5.56
CA PHE A 23 2.31 -1.62 4.59
C PHE A 23 1.50 -2.91 4.43
N GLU A 24 1.02 -3.48 5.53
CA GLU A 24 0.15 -4.66 5.53
C GLU A 24 -1.21 -4.35 4.87
N GLU A 25 -1.82 -3.22 5.19
CA GLU A 25 -3.05 -2.75 4.54
C GLU A 25 -2.85 -2.55 3.04
N HIS A 26 -1.72 -1.95 2.63
CA HIS A 26 -1.41 -1.79 1.21
C HIS A 26 -1.27 -3.15 0.51
N ASN A 27 -0.64 -4.14 1.16
CA ASN A 27 -0.52 -5.49 0.61
C ASN A 27 -1.88 -6.19 0.50
N ALA A 28 -2.71 -6.07 1.53
CA ALA A 28 -4.06 -6.63 1.55
C ALA A 28 -4.92 -6.04 0.42
N LEU A 29 -4.90 -4.71 0.26
CA LEU A 29 -5.60 -4.03 -0.84
C LEU A 29 -5.07 -4.48 -2.20
N ASP A 30 -3.75 -4.61 -2.37
CA ASP A 30 -3.16 -5.08 -3.64
C ASP A 30 -3.66 -6.49 -3.99
N HIS A 31 -3.69 -7.39 -3.01
CA HIS A 31 -4.23 -8.74 -3.14
C HIS A 31 -5.73 -8.73 -3.48
N GLU A 32 -6.52 -7.89 -2.80
CA GLU A 32 -7.96 -7.73 -3.07
C GLU A 32 -8.20 -7.22 -4.49
N ILE A 33 -7.45 -6.20 -4.93
CA ILE A 33 -7.49 -5.66 -6.29
C ILE A 33 -7.20 -6.76 -7.30
N ILE A 34 -6.11 -7.52 -7.11
CA ILE A 34 -5.73 -8.61 -8.02
C ILE A 34 -6.84 -9.69 -8.06
N ARG A 35 -7.43 -10.02 -6.91
CA ARG A 35 -8.50 -11.01 -6.81
C ARG A 35 -9.77 -10.56 -7.55
N LEU A 36 -10.13 -9.28 -7.41
CA LEU A 36 -11.27 -8.69 -8.09
C LEU A 36 -10.99 -8.49 -9.59
N GLU A 37 -9.76 -8.13 -9.97
CA GLU A 37 -9.34 -8.04 -11.38
C GLU A 37 -9.35 -9.41 -12.07
N GLN A 38 -9.11 -10.50 -11.33
CA GLN A 38 -9.26 -11.86 -11.84
C GLN A 38 -10.72 -12.33 -11.94
N ASN A 39 -11.63 -11.80 -11.13
CA ASN A 39 -13.06 -12.11 -11.17
C ASN A 39 -13.91 -10.83 -11.19
N PRO A 40 -13.87 -10.04 -12.27
CA PRO A 40 -14.65 -8.83 -12.39
C PRO A 40 -16.10 -9.22 -12.72
N VAL A 41 -16.88 -9.58 -11.71
CA VAL A 41 -18.34 -9.49 -11.81
C VAL A 41 -18.70 -8.03 -12.08
N THR A 42 -19.77 -7.76 -12.81
CA THR A 42 -20.17 -6.43 -13.32
C THR A 42 -20.24 -5.31 -12.27
N SER A 43 -20.30 -5.65 -10.97
CA SER A 43 -20.28 -4.72 -9.82
C SER A 43 -18.89 -4.51 -9.19
N GLY A 44 -17.89 -5.32 -9.53
CA GLY A 44 -16.55 -5.28 -8.94
C GLY A 44 -15.65 -4.16 -9.48
N LEU A 45 -16.00 -3.55 -10.61
CA LEU A 45 -15.22 -2.43 -11.18
C LEU A 45 -15.21 -1.20 -10.28
N ASP A 46 -16.34 -0.89 -9.65
CA ASP A 46 -16.46 0.24 -8.71
C ASP A 46 -15.62 0.01 -7.45
N GLU A 47 -15.66 -1.23 -6.92
CA GLU A 47 -14.80 -1.67 -5.82
C GLU A 47 -13.31 -1.61 -6.19
N ILE A 48 -12.92 -2.11 -7.36
CA ILE A 48 -11.52 -2.03 -7.84
C ILE A 48 -11.07 -0.57 -7.92
N GLU A 49 -11.92 0.35 -8.40
CA GLU A 49 -11.59 1.76 -8.49
C GLU A 49 -11.40 2.38 -7.09
N ASN A 50 -12.27 2.04 -6.14
CA ASN A 50 -12.18 2.49 -4.77
C ASN A 50 -10.92 1.95 -4.06
N LEU A 51 -10.63 0.65 -4.23
CA LEU A 51 -9.44 0.00 -3.70
C LEU A 51 -8.16 0.60 -4.31
N LYS A 52 -8.15 0.91 -5.63
CA LYS A 52 -7.03 1.61 -6.28
C LYS A 52 -6.81 3.00 -5.68
N ARG A 53 -7.88 3.74 -5.35
CA ARG A 53 -7.78 5.03 -4.65
C ARG A 53 -7.22 4.86 -3.23
N GLN A 54 -7.68 3.85 -2.48
CA GLN A 54 -7.16 3.57 -1.14
C GLN A 54 -5.68 3.18 -1.20
N LYS A 55 -5.30 2.29 -2.12
CA LYS A 55 -3.91 1.90 -2.34
C LYS A 55 -3.02 3.10 -2.66
N LEU A 56 -3.52 4.06 -3.45
CA LEU A 56 -2.80 5.30 -3.72
C LEU A 56 -2.60 6.13 -2.45
N LYS A 57 -3.62 6.25 -1.59
CA LYS A 57 -3.52 6.95 -0.30
C LYS A 57 -2.50 6.30 0.63
N LEU A 58 -2.54 4.97 0.79
CA LEU A 58 -1.57 4.26 1.62
C LEU A 58 -0.16 4.42 1.06
N LYS A 59 0.01 4.40 -0.27
CA LYS A 59 1.32 4.66 -0.90
C LYS A 59 1.81 6.09 -0.61
N ASP A 60 0.94 7.08 -0.64
CA ASP A 60 1.27 8.47 -0.29
C ASP A 60 1.69 8.60 1.18
N GLU A 61 0.99 7.88 2.07
CA GLU A 61 1.32 7.81 3.50
C GLU A 61 2.67 7.14 3.74
N LEU A 62 2.91 5.96 3.14
CA LEU A 62 4.23 5.30 3.15
C LEU A 62 5.32 6.24 2.63
N TYR A 63 5.06 6.99 1.57
CA TYR A 63 6.04 7.95 1.02
C TYR A 63 6.33 9.11 1.97
N LYS A 64 5.31 9.66 2.65
CA LYS A 64 5.50 10.68 3.69
C LYS A 64 6.34 10.15 4.84
N MET A 65 6.04 8.94 5.32
CA MET A 65 6.81 8.31 6.40
C MET A 65 8.26 8.06 6.00
N LEU A 66 8.50 7.57 4.77
CA LEU A 66 9.84 7.40 4.23
C LEU A 66 10.60 8.72 4.16
N LYS A 67 9.95 9.76 3.65
CA LYS A 67 10.56 11.10 3.55
C LYS A 67 10.84 11.71 4.92
N GLN A 68 9.99 11.46 5.91
CA GLN A 68 10.24 11.89 7.29
C GLN A 68 11.39 11.13 7.95
N ALA A 69 11.57 9.86 7.62
CA ALA A 69 12.66 9.03 8.16
C ALA A 69 14.02 9.29 7.47
N GLU A 70 14.01 9.77 6.23
CA GLU A 70 15.22 10.20 5.50
C GLU A 70 15.69 11.61 5.92
N GLN A 71 14.87 12.36 6.66
CA GLN A 71 15.05 13.78 6.96
C GLN A 71 15.93 14.10 8.16
#